data_AF-A0A2V9X836-F1
#
_entry.id   AF-A0A2V9X836-F1
#
_cell.length_a   1.000
_cell.length_b   1.000
_cell.length_c   1.000
_cell.angle_alpha   90.00
_cell.angle_beta   90.00
_cell.angle_gamma   90.00
#
_symmetry.space_group_name_H-M   'P 1'
#
loop_
_entity.id
_entity.type
_entity.pdbx_description
1 polymer ?
#
loop_
_entity_poly.entity_id
_entity_poly.type
_entity_poly.pdbx_seq_one_letter_code
_entity_poly.pdbx_strand_id
1 'polypeptide(L)' 'MTANGWFQILLFLLLVFLVTKPLGIFMARVFNREKTFMDPVLRPVERLLYRVTRVDENHEMRWT' A
#
# COMPACT_ATOMS: atom_id res chain seq x y z
N MET A 1 11.48 -21.26 -29.97
CA MET A 1 10.75 -20.73 -28.80
C MET A 1 10.53 -21.90 -27.85
N THR A 2 11.29 -21.98 -26.75
CA THR A 2 11.21 -23.11 -25.82
C THR A 2 9.96 -23.00 -24.95
N ALA A 3 9.14 -24.06 -24.87
CA ALA A 3 7.92 -24.10 -24.04
C ALA A 3 8.16 -23.69 -22.58
N ASN A 4 9.35 -23.97 -22.06
CA ASN A 4 9.78 -23.56 -20.72
C ASN A 4 9.82 -22.03 -20.53
N GLY A 5 10.24 -21.27 -21.56
CA GLY A 5 10.31 -19.81 -21.50
C GLY A 5 8.93 -19.16 -21.43
N TRP A 6 7.97 -19.70 -22.18
CA TRP A 6 6.57 -19.26 -22.12
C TRP A 6 5.93 -19.55 -20.76
N PHE A 7 6.21 -20.72 -20.18
CA PHE A 7 5.73 -21.07 -18.85
C PHE A 7 6.30 -20.13 -17.77
N GLN A 8 7.59 -19.80 -17.84
CA GLN A 8 8.23 -18.88 -16.89
C GLN A 8 7.64 -17.46 -16.96
N ILE A 9 7.37 -16.95 -18.17
CA ILE A 9 6.73 -15.63 -18.36
C ILE A 9 5.33 -15.63 -17.74
N LEU A 10 4.54 -16.66 -18.00
CA LEU A 10 3.16 -16.75 -17.52
C LEU A 10 3.12 -16.87 -15.98
N LEU A 11 4.02 -17.67 -15.40
CA LEU A 11 4.19 -17.79 -13.95
C LEU A 11 4.63 -16.48 -13.31
N PHE A 12 5.59 -15.77 -13.92
CA PHE A 12 6.05 -14.47 -13.44
C PHE A 12 4.92 -13.44 -13.44
N LEU A 13 4.17 -13.32 -14.53
CA LEU A 13 3.03 -12.41 -14.62
C LEU A 13 1.98 -12.73 -13.55
N LEU A 14 1.67 -14.01 -13.34
CA LEU A 14 0.69 -14.44 -12.34
C LEU A 14 1.14 -14.05 -10.93
N LEU A 15 2.41 -14.26 -10.58
CA LEU A 15 2.99 -13.80 -9.32
C LEU A 15 2.92 -12.28 -9.17
N VAL A 16 3.24 -11.53 -10.22
CA VAL A 16 3.16 -10.06 -10.21
C VAL A 16 1.72 -9.61 -9.96
N PHE A 17 0.73 -10.19 -10.63
CA PHE A 17 -0.68 -9.85 -10.40
C PHE A 17 -1.16 -10.22 -8.99
N LEU A 18 -0.69 -11.35 -8.46
CA LEU A 18 -1.01 -11.81 -7.11
C LEU A 18 -0.49 -10.84 -6.04
N VAL A 19 0.66 -10.22 -6.27
CA VAL A 19 1.27 -9.25 -5.33
C VAL A 19 0.73 -7.83 -5.57
N THR A 20 0.50 -7.45 -6.82
CA THR A 20 0.01 -6.11 -7.18
C THR A 20 -1.42 -5.88 -6.67
N LYS A 21 -2.31 -6.87 -6.73
CA LYS A 21 -3.69 -6.72 -6.24
C LYS A 21 -3.77 -6.36 -4.74
N PRO A 22 -3.16 -7.09 -3.79
CA PRO A 22 -3.18 -6.73 -2.38
C PRO A 22 -2.45 -5.41 -2.11
N LEU A 23 -1.34 -5.13 -2.80
CA LEU A 23 -0.64 -3.85 -2.67
C LEU A 23 -1.47 -2.66 -3.16
N GLY A 24 -2.15 -2.79 -4.30
CA GLY A 24 -3.01 -1.75 -4.84
C GLY A 24 -4.20 -1.45 -3.94
N ILE A 25 -4.84 -2.50 -3.39
CA ILE A 25 -5.92 -2.34 -2.41
C ILE A 25 -5.40 -1.70 -1.11
N PHE A 26 -4.20 -2.07 -0.66
CA PHE A 26 -3.56 -1.45 0.49
C PHE A 26 -3.31 0.04 0.27
N MET A 27 -2.68 0.42 -0.85
CA MET A 27 -2.45 1.84 -1.19
C MET A 27 -3.76 2.61 -1.29
N ALA A 28 -4.78 2.06 -1.96
CA ALA A 28 -6.08 2.72 -2.09
C ALA A 28 -6.75 3.01 -0.74
N ARG A 29 -6.63 2.09 0.23
CA ARG A 29 -7.16 2.30 1.58
C ARG A 29 -6.36 3.32 2.39
N VAL A 30 -5.02 3.30 2.27
CA VAL A 30 -4.13 4.30 2.90
C VAL A 30 -4.44 5.70 2.38
N PHE A 31 -4.55 5.87 1.06
CA PHE A 31 -4.87 7.18 0.46
C PHE A 31 -6.28 7.67 0.78
N ASN A 32 -7.27 6.77 0.90
CA ASN A 32 -8.64 7.14 1.28
C ASN A 32 -8.86 7.31 2.79
N ARG A 33 -7.83 7.16 3.64
CA ARG A 33 -7.97 7.15 5.11
C ARG A 33 -9.01 6.12 5.62
N GLU A 34 -9.25 5.06 4.84
CA GLU A 34 -10.22 4.01 5.15
C GLU A 34 -9.60 2.92 6.00
N LYS A 35 -10.41 2.32 6.89
CA LYS A 35 -9.95 1.29 7.85
C LYS A 35 -9.40 0.07 7.13
N THR A 36 -8.07 -0.12 7.17
CA THR A 36 -7.41 -1.31 6.64
C THR A 36 -7.27 -2.38 7.73
N PHE A 37 -7.17 -3.67 7.38
CA PHE A 37 -6.99 -4.76 8.37
C PHE A 37 -5.68 -4.64 9.18
N MET A 38 -4.72 -3.85 8.68
CA MET A 38 -3.47 -3.48 9.37
C MET A 38 -3.56 -2.14 10.15
N ASP A 39 -4.70 -1.43 10.10
CA ASP A 39 -4.94 -0.23 10.91
C ASP A 39 -4.72 -0.40 12.41
N PRO A 40 -5.01 -1.56 13.06
CA PRO A 40 -4.80 -1.69 14.49
C PRO A 40 -3.34 -1.46 14.91
N VAL A 41 -2.39 -1.75 14.00
CA VAL A 41 -0.95 -1.61 14.23
C VAL A 41 -0.43 -0.29 13.64
N LEU A 42 -0.89 0.11 12.45
CA LEU A 42 -0.41 1.34 11.81
C LEU A 42 -0.98 2.61 12.45
N ARG A 43 -2.26 2.64 12.86
CA ARG A 43 -2.86 3.82 13.51
C ARG A 43 -2.11 4.29 14.76
N PRO A 44 -1.73 3.43 15.74
CA PRO A 44 -0.99 3.91 16.90
C PRO A 44 0.42 4.38 16.54
N VAL A 45 1.06 3.80 15.52
CA VAL A 45 2.39 4.22 15.04
C VAL A 45 2.31 5.58 14.36
N GLU A 46 1.36 5.79 13.44
CA GLU A 46 1.12 7.09 12.82
C GLU A 46 0.77 8.14 13.87
N ARG A 47 -0.13 7.81 14.81
CA ARG A 47 -0.51 8.75 15.88
C ARG A 47 0.64 9.07 16.82
N LEU A 48 1.53 8.11 17.10
CA LEU A 48 2.77 8.35 17.83
C LEU A 48 3.72 9.22 17.03
N LEU A 49 3.90 8.95 15.74
CA LEU A 49 4.73 9.74 14.85
C LEU A 49 4.20 11.18 14.79
N TYR A 50 2.91 11.40 14.46
CA TYR A 50 2.27 12.71 14.45
C TYR A 50 2.38 13.44 15.79
N ARG A 51 2.25 12.72 16.92
CA ARG A 51 2.39 13.30 18.26
C ARG A 51 3.83 13.68 18.59
N VAL A 52 4.82 12.91 18.16
CA VAL A 52 6.25 13.20 18.34
C VAL A 52 6.69 14.34 17.43
N THR A 53 6.24 14.35 16.17
CA THR A 53 6.61 15.37 15.19
C THR A 53 5.74 16.64 15.31
N ARG A 54 4.69 16.66 16.16
CA ARG A 54 3.70 17.75 16.27
C ARG A 54 3.07 18.15 14.92
N VAL A 55 3.07 17.23 13.95
CA VAL A 55 2.49 17.46 12.62
C VAL A 55 1.01 17.17 12.72
N ASP A 56 0.20 18.18 12.45
CA ASP A 56 -1.26 18.08 12.42
C ASP A 56 -1.69 17.28 11.18
N GLU A 57 -2.22 16.08 11.37
CA GLU A 57 -2.72 15.20 10.32
C GLU A 57 -3.88 15.84 9.52
N ASN A 58 -4.54 16.86 10.08
CA ASN A 58 -5.59 17.62 9.39
C ASN A 58 -5.07 18.77 8.52
N HIS A 59 -3.76 19.04 8.52
CA HIS A 59 -3.18 20.05 7.66
C HIS A 59 -2.96 19.47 6.26
N GLU A 60 -3.94 19.67 5.38
CA GLU A 60 -3.76 19.41 3.95
C GLU A 60 -2.67 20.34 3.39
N MET A 61 -1.66 19.75 2.75
CA MET A 61 -0.66 20.53 2.00
C MET A 61 -1.37 21.19 0.82
N ARG A 62 -1.55 22.52 0.93
CA ARG A 62 -2.07 23.34 -0.15
C ARG A 62 -1.11 23.29 -1.34
N TRP A 63 -1.62 22.89 -2.50
CA TRP A 63 -0.93 22.98 -3.80
C TRP A 63 -0.91 24.44 -4.28
N THR A 64 -0.17 25.32 -3.59
CA THR A 64 0.17 26.66 -4.06
C THR A 64 1.59 26.71 -4.58
#